data_AF-A0A7X7H4N4-F1
#
_entry.id   AF-A0A7X7H4N4-F1
#
_cell.length_a   1.000
_cell.length_b   1.000
_cell.length_c   1.000
_cell.angle_alpha   90.00
_cell.angle_beta   90.00
_cell.angle_gamma   90.00
#
_symmetry.space_group_name_H-M   'P 1'
#
loop_
_entity.id
_entity.type
_entity.pdbx_description
1 polymer ?
#
loop_
_entity_poly.entity_id
_entity_poly.type
_entity_poly.pdbx_seq_one_letter_code
_entity_poly.pdbx_strand_id
1 'polypeptide(L)'
;MKKIIAAGLLSVLLVGCGEHDEEYFFKHQDKAETKLKSCEEKIYAAIEKNDEKAYEKAFNDKECHAADAALKKQRQLDYEKEVAERELKKQREEEARLKEIATEKAAILEQHKNATWQTTISEYLKVECNQGFLQAPSPSCAAWKEIYDEAVTSGKTELLQFSFLELKEKENEFCNLDKRSGSVCSVWEMATSEQGKAELEGLDLSAIETKKADYCKDGSYSTNCRVWTNEWNQKSEELIKHFLNEDEIFVQTYNSCLTEIDKIRQSNGSWDERHQGESTIRTNSPCLQAERAYTRRGMGYDPYKRYIAQ
;
A
#
# COMPACT_ATOMS: atom_id res chain seq x y z
N MET A 1 -27.59 -55.66 17.50
CA MET A 1 -28.96 -55.78 16.96
C MET A 1 -28.89 -55.79 15.44
N LYS A 2 -29.45 -56.84 14.83
CA LYS A 2 -29.62 -57.03 13.38
C LYS A 2 -30.54 -55.97 12.79
N LYS A 3 -30.24 -55.45 11.60
CA LYS A 3 -31.16 -55.45 10.44
C LYS A 3 -30.35 -55.54 9.14
N ILE A 4 -30.58 -56.64 8.42
CA ILE A 4 -30.15 -56.91 7.05
C ILE A 4 -31.31 -56.54 6.13
N ILE A 5 -31.04 -55.80 5.05
CA ILE A 5 -31.73 -55.84 3.74
C ILE A 5 -30.65 -55.35 2.74
N ALA A 6 -29.86 -56.17 2.05
CA ALA A 6 -30.16 -57.06 0.92
C ALA A 6 -30.83 -56.34 -0.27
N ALA A 7 -30.04 -56.02 -1.30
CA ALA A 7 -30.34 -56.17 -2.74
C ALA A 7 -29.73 -55.02 -3.55
N GLY A 8 -28.83 -55.37 -4.45
CA GLY A 8 -28.25 -54.44 -5.42
C GLY A 8 -27.05 -55.06 -6.12
N LEU A 9 -27.26 -56.23 -6.73
CA LEU A 9 -26.36 -56.83 -7.72
C LEU A 9 -26.10 -55.79 -8.83
N LEU A 10 -25.03 -55.01 -8.68
CA LEU A 10 -24.42 -54.29 -9.80
C LEU A 10 -23.61 -55.33 -10.57
N SER A 11 -24.34 -55.96 -11.49
CA SER A 11 -23.87 -56.55 -12.73
C SER A 11 -22.50 -56.02 -13.13
N VAL A 12 -21.48 -56.85 -12.88
CA VAL A 12 -20.16 -56.78 -13.51
C VAL A 12 -20.41 -56.93 -15.00
N LEU A 13 -20.56 -55.79 -15.69
CA LEU A 13 -20.40 -55.72 -17.12
C LEU A 13 -18.95 -56.15 -17.39
N LEU A 14 -18.79 -57.40 -17.81
CA LEU A 14 -17.57 -57.94 -18.40
C LEU A 14 -17.25 -57.10 -19.65
N VAL A 15 -16.53 -55.99 -19.42
CA VAL A 15 -15.90 -55.20 -20.48
C VAL A 15 -14.79 -56.07 -21.05
N GLY A 16 -14.87 -56.34 -22.36
CA GLY A 16 -14.10 -57.37 -23.06
C GLY A 16 -12.59 -57.39 -22.74
N CYS A 17 -12.10 -58.61 -22.54
CA CYS A 17 -10.75 -59.08 -22.23
C CYS A 17 -9.61 -58.24 -22.82
N GLY A 18 -9.07 -57.32 -22.01
CA GLY A 18 -7.63 -57.28 -21.76
C GLY A 18 -7.38 -57.98 -20.43
N GLU A 19 -6.31 -58.76 -20.29
CA GLU A 19 -6.00 -59.54 -19.08
C GLU A 19 -5.77 -58.67 -17.84
N HIS A 20 -5.38 -57.40 -18.03
CA HIS A 20 -5.00 -56.49 -16.95
C HIS A 20 -5.55 -55.07 -17.15
N ASP A 21 -6.13 -54.48 -16.10
CA ASP A 21 -6.72 -53.13 -16.09
C ASP A 21 -5.83 -52.09 -15.39
N GLU A 22 -6.30 -50.84 -15.31
CA GLU A 22 -5.54 -49.73 -14.70
C GLU A 22 -5.18 -50.04 -13.24
N GLU A 23 -6.10 -50.64 -12.48
CA GLU A 23 -5.86 -50.95 -11.07
C GLU A 23 -4.78 -52.03 -10.89
N TYR A 24 -4.80 -53.06 -11.75
CA TYR A 24 -3.74 -54.06 -11.78
C TYR A 24 -2.38 -53.42 -12.05
N PHE A 25 -2.27 -52.59 -13.09
CA PHE A 25 -1.01 -51.94 -13.45
C PHE A 25 -0.57 -50.89 -12.43
N PHE A 26 -1.52 -50.21 -11.77
CA PHE A 26 -1.21 -49.24 -10.72
C PHE A 26 -0.57 -49.91 -9.49
N LYS A 27 -0.99 -51.15 -9.16
CA LYS A 27 -0.38 -51.98 -8.10
C LYS A 27 0.93 -52.67 -8.52
N HIS A 28 1.22 -52.73 -9.82
CA HIS A 28 2.39 -53.40 -10.40
C HIS A 28 3.07 -52.51 -11.44
N GLN A 29 3.70 -51.43 -10.98
CA GLN A 29 4.26 -50.39 -11.84
C GLN A 29 5.37 -50.92 -12.76
N ASP A 30 6.16 -51.87 -12.28
CA ASP A 30 7.19 -52.59 -13.06
C ASP A 30 6.58 -53.30 -14.29
N LYS A 31 5.40 -53.90 -14.10
CA LYS A 31 4.64 -54.54 -15.19
C LYS A 31 4.00 -53.51 -16.10
N ALA A 32 3.56 -52.37 -15.56
CA ALA A 32 3.02 -51.26 -16.35
C ALA A 32 4.10 -50.66 -17.27
N GLU A 33 5.31 -50.42 -16.74
CA GLU A 33 6.46 -49.94 -17.53
C GLU A 33 6.87 -50.93 -18.62
N THR A 34 6.94 -52.21 -18.27
CA THR A 34 7.27 -53.27 -19.23
C THR A 34 6.21 -53.37 -20.33
N LYS A 35 4.92 -53.30 -19.95
CA LYS A 35 3.81 -53.31 -20.90
C LYS A 35 3.88 -52.09 -21.82
N LEU A 36 4.07 -50.89 -21.27
CA LEU A 36 4.12 -49.65 -22.06
C LEU A 36 5.28 -49.66 -23.06
N LYS A 37 6.47 -50.14 -22.68
CA LYS A 37 7.59 -50.33 -23.62
C LYS A 37 7.24 -51.28 -24.76
N SER A 38 6.60 -52.41 -24.45
CA SER A 38 6.13 -53.35 -25.48
C SER A 38 5.07 -52.73 -26.41
N CYS A 39 4.23 -51.84 -25.89
CA CYS A 39 3.25 -51.10 -26.68
C CYS A 39 3.92 -50.10 -27.63
N GLU A 40 4.89 -49.33 -27.13
CA GLU A 40 5.69 -48.40 -27.92
C GLU A 40 6.42 -49.11 -29.05
N GLU A 41 7.08 -50.23 -28.76
CA GLU A 41 7.78 -51.06 -29.77
C GLU A 41 6.84 -51.54 -30.89
N LYS A 42 5.62 -51.96 -30.55
CA LYS A 42 4.61 -52.38 -31.54
C LYS A 42 4.15 -51.22 -32.42
N ILE A 43 3.97 -50.04 -31.82
CA ILE A 43 3.60 -48.82 -32.55
C ILE A 43 4.73 -48.42 -33.51
N TYR A 44 5.98 -48.36 -33.02
CA TYR A 44 7.14 -48.03 -33.85
C TYR A 44 7.33 -49.02 -35.00
N ALA A 45 7.22 -50.32 -34.73
CA ALA A 45 7.33 -51.35 -35.77
C ALA A 45 6.22 -51.25 -36.83
N ALA A 46 5.01 -50.81 -36.47
CA ALA A 46 3.93 -50.57 -37.42
C ALA A 46 4.18 -49.32 -38.27
N ILE A 47 4.71 -48.25 -37.68
CA ILE A 47 5.10 -47.02 -38.38
C ILE A 47 6.22 -47.31 -39.39
N GLU A 48 7.28 -48.01 -39.00
CA GLU A 48 8.40 -48.36 -39.88
C GLU A 48 7.96 -49.15 -41.12
N LYS A 49 6.89 -49.95 -40.98
CA LYS A 49 6.34 -50.79 -42.04
C LYS A 49 5.20 -50.13 -42.82
N ASN A 50 4.79 -48.91 -42.47
CA ASN A 50 3.57 -48.26 -42.97
C ASN A 50 2.31 -49.17 -42.87
N ASP A 51 2.20 -49.94 -41.78
CA ASP A 51 1.06 -50.84 -41.54
C ASP A 51 -0.01 -50.13 -40.69
N GLU A 52 -0.93 -49.44 -41.36
CA GLU A 52 -2.00 -48.66 -40.72
C GLU A 52 -2.89 -49.52 -39.80
N LYS A 53 -3.15 -50.79 -40.16
CA LYS A 53 -4.00 -51.67 -39.34
C LYS A 53 -3.27 -52.14 -38.09
N ALA A 54 -1.99 -52.47 -38.20
CA ALA A 54 -1.17 -52.82 -37.05
C ALA A 54 -0.99 -51.62 -36.12
N TYR A 55 -0.84 -50.42 -36.69
CA TYR A 55 -0.79 -49.18 -35.93
C TYR A 55 -2.07 -48.95 -35.14
N GLU A 56 -3.24 -48.95 -35.78
CA GLU A 56 -4.53 -48.72 -35.11
C GLU A 56 -4.77 -49.75 -33.99
N LYS A 57 -4.39 -51.01 -34.21
CA LYS A 57 -4.54 -52.07 -33.21
C LYS A 57 -3.60 -51.87 -32.02
N ALA A 58 -2.35 -51.50 -32.26
CA ALA A 58 -1.38 -51.27 -31.19
C ALA A 58 -1.66 -49.97 -30.42
N PHE A 59 -2.14 -48.94 -31.13
CA PHE A 59 -2.49 -47.65 -30.55
C PHE A 59 -3.73 -47.72 -29.66
N ASN A 60 -4.76 -48.46 -30.07
CA ASN A 60 -6.01 -48.62 -29.31
C ASN A 60 -6.01 -49.83 -28.35
N ASP A 61 -4.84 -50.39 -28.05
CA ASP A 61 -4.73 -51.54 -27.15
C ASP A 61 -5.11 -51.12 -25.71
N LYS A 62 -6.12 -51.80 -25.17
CA LYS A 62 -6.71 -51.46 -23.86
C LYS A 62 -5.73 -51.64 -22.71
N GLU A 63 -4.84 -52.63 -22.77
CA GLU A 63 -3.84 -52.84 -21.73
C GLU A 63 -2.72 -51.81 -21.83
N CYS A 64 -2.38 -51.35 -23.04
CA CYS A 64 -1.46 -50.23 -23.25
C CYS A 64 -2.02 -48.93 -22.65
N HIS A 65 -3.29 -48.63 -22.89
CA HIS A 65 -3.97 -47.49 -22.27
C HIS A 65 -4.08 -47.64 -20.74
N ALA A 66 -4.39 -48.83 -20.24
CA ALA A 66 -4.47 -49.10 -18.81
C ALA A 66 -3.11 -48.95 -18.10
N ALA A 67 -2.03 -49.44 -18.71
CA ALA A 67 -0.67 -49.30 -18.20
C ALA A 67 -0.20 -47.83 -18.21
N ASP A 68 -0.46 -47.08 -19.30
CA ASP A 68 -0.16 -45.65 -19.37
C ASP A 68 -0.96 -44.85 -18.34
N ALA A 69 -2.27 -45.11 -18.20
CA ALA A 69 -3.13 -44.45 -17.22
C ALA A 69 -2.65 -44.70 -15.79
N ALA A 70 -2.27 -45.94 -15.45
CA ALA A 70 -1.71 -46.29 -14.16
C ALA A 70 -0.41 -45.53 -13.85
N LEU A 71 0.52 -45.47 -14.81
CA LEU A 71 1.79 -44.73 -14.65
C LEU A 71 1.59 -43.22 -14.59
N LYS A 72 0.63 -42.66 -15.33
CA LYS A 72 0.25 -41.23 -15.23
C LYS A 72 -0.30 -40.90 -13.85
N LYS A 73 -1.22 -41.74 -13.34
CA LYS A 73 -1.79 -41.59 -12.00
C LYS A 73 -0.73 -41.68 -10.91
N GLN A 74 0.21 -42.61 -11.04
CA GLN A 74 1.33 -42.72 -10.11
C GLN A 74 2.20 -41.46 -10.12
N ARG A 75 2.61 -40.98 -11.31
CA ARG A 75 3.39 -39.74 -11.43
C ARG A 75 2.68 -38.54 -10.82
N GLN A 76 1.36 -38.45 -10.96
CA GLN A 76 0.57 -37.40 -10.33
C GLN A 76 0.64 -37.50 -8.80
N LEU A 77 0.44 -38.69 -8.23
CA LEU A 77 0.52 -38.88 -6.78
C LEU A 77 1.91 -38.60 -6.22
N ASP A 78 2.96 -38.97 -6.96
CA ASP A 78 4.34 -38.71 -6.54
C ASP A 78 4.66 -37.21 -6.61
N TYR A 79 4.17 -36.50 -7.64
CA TYR A 79 4.26 -35.04 -7.73
C TYR A 79 3.51 -34.35 -6.57
N GLU A 80 2.28 -34.77 -6.27
CA GLU A 80 1.48 -34.23 -5.16
C GLU A 80 2.18 -34.42 -3.81
N LYS A 81 2.78 -35.61 -3.59
CA LYS A 81 3.60 -35.86 -2.39
C LYS A 81 4.83 -34.97 -2.34
N GLU A 82 5.57 -34.82 -3.44
CA GLU A 82 6.76 -33.97 -3.50
C GLU A 82 6.42 -32.50 -3.25
N VAL A 83 5.27 -32.01 -3.77
CA VAL A 83 4.79 -30.66 -3.49
C VAL A 83 4.41 -30.52 -2.02
N ALA A 84 3.63 -31.45 -1.46
CA ALA A 84 3.24 -31.41 -0.06
C ALA A 84 4.43 -31.48 0.90
N GLU A 85 5.44 -32.32 0.61
CA GLU A 85 6.68 -32.39 1.38
C GLU A 85 7.50 -31.10 1.29
N ARG A 86 7.58 -30.48 0.11
CA ARG A 86 8.24 -29.17 -0.08
C ARG A 86 7.53 -28.06 0.68
N GLU A 87 6.20 -28.01 0.63
CA GLU A 87 5.41 -27.03 1.37
C GLU A 87 5.55 -27.21 2.87
N LEU A 88 5.47 -28.44 3.37
CA LEU A 88 5.68 -28.75 4.77
C LEU A 88 7.10 -28.37 5.24
N LYS A 89 8.12 -28.61 4.40
CA LYS A 89 9.49 -28.18 4.69
C LYS A 89 9.58 -26.66 4.79
N LYS A 90 9.01 -25.92 3.82
CA LYS A 90 8.98 -24.45 3.86
C LYS A 90 8.26 -23.91 5.10
N GLN A 91 7.13 -24.51 5.48
CA GLN A 91 6.40 -24.14 6.69
C GLN A 91 7.26 -24.35 7.94
N ARG A 92 7.94 -25.48 8.06
CA ARG A 92 8.83 -25.76 9.20
C ARG A 92 10.03 -24.81 9.24
N GLU A 93 10.62 -24.49 8.09
CA GLU A 93 11.72 -23.53 7.99
C GLU A 93 11.28 -22.12 8.41
N GLU A 94 10.10 -21.67 7.97
CA GLU A 94 9.55 -20.37 8.37
C GLU A 94 9.15 -20.36 9.86
N GLU A 95 8.52 -21.42 10.38
CA GLU A 95 8.23 -21.52 11.81
C GLU A 95 9.49 -21.50 12.68
N ALA A 96 10.55 -22.19 12.25
CA ALA A 96 11.85 -22.16 12.94
C ALA A 96 12.44 -20.75 12.91
N ARG A 97 12.41 -20.09 11.75
CA ARG A 97 12.87 -18.71 11.58
C ARG A 97 12.08 -17.73 12.46
N LEU A 98 10.75 -17.85 12.53
CA LEU A 98 9.91 -17.01 13.39
C LEU A 98 10.24 -17.22 14.88
N LYS A 99 10.54 -18.46 15.29
CA LYS A 99 10.99 -18.74 16.66
C LYS A 99 12.35 -18.11 16.96
N GLU A 100 13.28 -18.13 16.01
CA GLU A 100 14.57 -17.44 16.15
C GLU A 100 14.39 -15.93 16.26
N ILE A 101 13.55 -15.33 15.40
CA ILE A 101 13.20 -13.89 15.47
C ILE A 101 12.61 -13.55 16.84
N ALA A 102 11.66 -14.34 17.33
CA ALA A 102 11.04 -14.12 18.65
C ALA A 102 12.06 -14.24 19.80
N THR A 103 13.02 -15.15 19.68
CA THR A 103 14.09 -15.34 20.67
C THR A 103 15.04 -14.14 20.68
N GLU A 104 15.48 -13.69 19.50
CA GLU A 104 16.29 -12.48 19.34
C GLU A 104 15.56 -11.25 19.89
N LYS A 105 14.27 -11.09 19.55
CA LYS A 105 13.43 -10.00 20.04
C LYS A 105 13.37 -9.99 21.57
N ALA A 106 13.14 -11.14 22.19
CA ALA A 106 13.10 -11.26 23.64
C ALA A 106 14.45 -10.90 24.28
N ALA A 107 15.57 -11.33 23.68
CA ALA A 107 16.91 -11.00 24.15
C ALA A 107 17.20 -9.49 24.07
N ILE A 108 16.86 -8.85 22.94
CA ILE A 108 17.01 -7.40 22.75
C ILE A 108 16.14 -6.64 23.75
N LEU A 109 14.87 -7.03 23.91
CA LEU A 109 13.97 -6.38 24.86
C LEU A 109 14.46 -6.51 26.31
N GLU A 110 15.05 -7.63 26.71
CA GLU A 110 15.62 -7.76 28.06
C GLU A 110 16.90 -6.92 28.21
N GLN A 111 17.77 -6.86 27.18
CA GLN A 111 18.95 -5.99 27.18
C GLN A 111 18.56 -4.50 27.27
N HIS A 112 17.41 -4.12 26.71
CA HIS A 112 16.91 -2.75 26.62
C HIS A 112 15.64 -2.51 27.45
N LYS A 113 15.42 -3.26 28.52
CA LYS A 113 14.16 -3.32 29.30
C LYS A 113 13.61 -1.98 29.80
N ASN A 114 14.47 -0.97 29.94
CA ASN A 114 14.11 0.38 30.40
C ASN A 114 14.40 1.46 29.34
N ALA A 115 14.69 1.06 28.10
CA ALA A 115 14.93 2.00 27.02
C ALA A 115 13.63 2.74 26.67
N THR A 116 13.71 4.06 26.55
CA THR A 116 12.62 4.85 25.99
C THR A 116 12.52 4.60 24.48
N TRP A 117 11.39 4.94 23.87
CA TRP A 117 11.24 4.80 22.41
C TRP A 117 12.33 5.59 21.64
N GLN A 118 12.76 6.74 22.15
CA GLN A 118 13.84 7.53 21.55
C GLN A 118 15.17 6.76 21.55
N THR A 119 15.46 6.09 22.67
CA THR A 119 16.67 5.30 22.85
C THR A 119 16.63 4.09 21.92
N THR A 120 15.50 3.38 21.89
CA THR A 120 15.29 2.21 21.03
C THR A 120 15.47 2.53 19.55
N ILE A 121 14.90 3.65 19.06
CA ILE A 121 15.11 4.11 17.69
C ILE A 121 16.59 4.43 17.42
N SER A 122 17.24 5.10 18.36
CA SER A 122 18.65 5.47 18.21
C SER A 122 19.58 4.25 18.18
N GLU A 123 19.29 3.21 18.96
CA GLU A 123 20.02 1.94 18.92
C GLU A 123 19.74 1.17 17.63
N TYR A 124 18.48 1.10 17.18
CA TYR A 124 18.13 0.49 15.89
C TYR A 124 18.93 1.08 14.72
N LEU A 125 19.08 2.41 14.68
CA LEU A 125 19.82 3.10 13.61
C LEU A 125 21.34 2.86 13.64
N LYS A 126 21.86 2.20 14.68
CA LYS A 126 23.25 1.72 14.75
C LYS A 126 23.38 0.28 14.27
N VAL A 127 22.28 -0.46 14.16
CA VAL A 127 22.28 -1.86 13.72
C VAL A 127 22.51 -1.89 12.21
N GLU A 128 23.61 -2.53 11.80
CA GLU A 128 23.94 -2.71 10.39
C GLU A 128 23.13 -3.85 9.78
N CYS A 129 21.90 -3.55 9.36
CA CYS A 129 21.05 -4.48 8.62
C CYS A 129 21.22 -4.39 7.10
N ASN A 130 22.47 -4.17 6.65
CA ASN A 130 22.81 -4.02 5.24
C ASN A 130 22.89 -5.39 4.55
N GLN A 131 21.74 -5.98 4.22
CA GLN A 131 21.69 -7.11 3.29
C GLN A 131 21.19 -6.65 1.92
N GLY A 132 21.72 -7.27 0.86
CA GLY A 132 21.32 -6.94 -0.51
C GLY A 132 19.82 -7.20 -0.74
N PHE A 133 19.21 -6.48 -1.68
CA PHE A 133 17.76 -6.53 -1.96
C PHE A 133 17.19 -7.94 -2.21
N LEU A 134 18.03 -8.92 -2.54
CA LEU A 134 17.65 -10.31 -2.81
C LEU A 134 17.77 -11.26 -1.61
N GLN A 135 18.24 -10.79 -0.45
CA GLN A 135 18.47 -11.62 0.74
C GLN A 135 17.44 -11.32 1.83
N ALA A 136 16.91 -12.36 2.46
CA ALA A 136 16.02 -12.22 3.61
C ALA A 136 16.82 -11.70 4.81
N PRO A 137 16.28 -10.74 5.58
CA PRO A 137 16.99 -10.20 6.74
C PRO A 137 17.30 -11.31 7.75
N SER A 138 18.44 -11.20 8.42
CA SER A 138 18.78 -12.09 9.53
C SER A 138 17.70 -12.03 10.61
N PRO A 139 17.53 -13.09 11.42
CA PRO A 139 16.56 -13.09 12.52
C PRO A 139 16.72 -11.89 13.46
N SER A 140 17.95 -11.52 13.79
CA SER A 140 18.26 -10.36 14.63
C SER A 140 17.84 -9.04 13.99
N CYS A 141 18.06 -8.86 12.68
CA CYS A 141 17.60 -7.67 11.95
C CYS A 141 16.09 -7.56 11.86
N ALA A 142 15.40 -8.68 11.63
CA ALA A 142 13.94 -8.72 11.64
C ALA A 142 13.39 -8.37 13.04
N ALA A 143 13.99 -8.92 14.10
CA ALA A 143 13.62 -8.60 15.48
C ALA A 143 13.80 -7.10 15.81
N TRP A 144 14.96 -6.54 15.46
CA TRP A 144 15.23 -5.11 15.61
C TRP A 144 14.25 -4.23 14.84
N LYS A 145 13.84 -4.64 13.63
CA LYS A 145 12.84 -3.91 12.84
C LYS A 145 11.47 -3.89 13.52
N GLU A 146 11.01 -5.02 14.07
CA GLU A 146 9.75 -5.06 14.82
C GLU A 146 9.79 -4.15 16.06
N ILE A 147 10.88 -4.22 16.83
CA ILE A 147 11.08 -3.37 18.02
C ILE A 147 11.10 -1.89 17.63
N TYR A 148 11.76 -1.55 16.52
CA TYR A 148 11.77 -0.21 15.96
C TYR A 148 10.36 0.27 15.59
N ASP A 149 9.57 -0.55 14.91
CA ASP A 149 8.20 -0.19 14.51
C ASP A 149 7.28 0.02 15.71
N GLU A 150 7.42 -0.81 16.74
CA GLU A 150 6.74 -0.64 18.03
C GLU A 150 7.17 0.67 18.72
N ALA A 151 8.46 0.99 18.72
CA ALA A 151 8.98 2.24 19.27
C ALA A 151 8.49 3.48 18.50
N VAL A 152 8.47 3.43 17.17
CA VAL A 152 7.89 4.50 16.33
C VAL A 152 6.41 4.70 16.66
N THR A 153 5.65 3.61 16.80
CA THR A 153 4.22 3.67 17.13
C THR A 153 3.99 4.26 18.52
N SER A 154 4.77 3.82 19.51
CA SER A 154 4.74 4.35 20.87
C SER A 154 5.07 5.83 20.90
N GLY A 155 6.17 6.23 20.26
CA GLY A 155 6.60 7.63 20.18
C GLY A 155 5.57 8.53 19.50
N LYS A 156 4.95 8.09 18.39
CA LYS A 156 3.83 8.82 17.79
C LYS A 156 2.67 8.95 18.75
N THR A 157 2.25 7.87 19.41
CA THR A 157 1.12 7.89 20.34
C THR A 157 1.34 8.87 21.50
N GLU A 158 2.56 8.92 22.03
CA GLU A 158 2.96 9.88 23.07
C GLU A 158 2.95 11.32 22.52
N LEU A 159 3.58 11.56 21.37
CA LEU A 159 3.68 12.90 20.80
C LEU A 159 2.34 13.47 20.35
N LEU A 160 1.40 12.63 19.91
CA LEU A 160 0.06 13.05 19.54
C LEU A 160 -0.79 13.49 20.75
N GLN A 161 -0.28 13.40 21.99
CA GLN A 161 -0.95 14.00 23.16
C GLN A 161 -0.71 15.51 23.29
N PHE A 162 0.28 16.06 22.58
CA PHE A 162 0.60 17.48 22.57
C PHE A 162 -0.11 18.19 21.41
N SER A 163 -0.38 19.49 21.59
CA SER A 163 -0.81 20.37 20.50
C SER A 163 0.29 20.61 19.48
N PHE A 164 -0.08 21.11 18.30
CA PHE A 164 0.89 21.45 17.25
C PHE A 164 1.93 22.47 17.72
N LEU A 165 1.50 23.50 18.46
CA LEU A 165 2.40 24.54 18.97
C LEU A 165 3.36 24.00 20.03
N GLU A 166 2.88 23.17 20.96
CA GLU A 166 3.75 22.51 21.94
C GLU A 166 4.80 21.61 21.27
N LEU A 167 4.41 20.86 20.24
CA LEU A 167 5.34 20.05 19.46
C LEU A 167 6.40 20.90 18.77
N LYS A 168 6.02 22.05 18.21
CA LYS A 168 6.98 22.98 17.59
C LYS A 168 8.02 23.50 18.57
N GLU A 169 7.62 23.83 19.80
CA GLU A 169 8.55 24.29 20.84
C GLU A 169 9.55 23.20 21.24
N LYS A 170 9.17 21.93 21.05
CA LYS A 170 9.99 20.74 21.33
C LYS A 170 10.87 20.28 20.18
N GLU A 171 10.95 21.02 19.06
CA GLU A 171 11.78 20.63 17.89
C GLU A 171 13.22 20.25 18.30
N ASN A 172 13.87 21.09 19.12
CA ASN A 172 15.25 20.84 19.55
C ASN A 172 15.39 19.59 20.44
N GLU A 173 14.34 19.23 21.20
CA GLU A 173 14.34 18.03 22.06
C GLU A 173 14.49 16.75 21.22
N PHE A 174 13.84 16.71 20.06
CA PHE A 174 13.77 15.52 19.21
C PHE A 174 14.73 15.54 18.01
N CYS A 175 15.12 16.72 17.53
CA CYS A 175 15.85 16.89 16.28
C CYS A 175 17.31 17.37 16.41
N ASN A 176 17.81 17.61 17.61
CA ASN A 176 19.17 18.13 17.77
C ASN A 176 20.26 17.09 17.48
N LEU A 177 20.03 15.81 17.82
CA LEU A 177 21.07 14.78 17.76
C LEU A 177 21.11 14.00 16.45
N ASP A 178 19.95 13.73 15.85
CA ASP A 178 19.87 12.93 14.62
C ASP A 178 18.67 13.40 13.78
N LYS A 179 18.94 13.71 12.51
CA LYS A 179 17.93 14.16 11.52
C LYS A 179 17.81 13.18 10.35
N ARG A 180 18.41 12.00 10.43
CA ARG A 180 18.29 10.97 9.39
C ARG A 180 16.84 10.49 9.28
N SER A 181 16.48 9.97 8.11
CA SER A 181 15.21 9.28 7.92
C SER A 181 15.05 8.15 8.95
N GLY A 182 13.86 8.05 9.55
CA GLY A 182 13.56 7.05 10.56
C GLY A 182 14.11 7.33 11.97
N SER A 183 14.79 8.46 12.19
CA SER A 183 15.25 8.90 13.52
C SER A 183 14.11 9.39 14.41
N VAL A 184 14.45 9.71 15.66
CA VAL A 184 13.57 10.37 16.63
C VAL A 184 12.98 11.66 16.05
N CYS A 185 13.78 12.45 15.33
CA CYS A 185 13.33 13.66 14.64
C CYS A 185 12.24 13.34 13.61
N SER A 186 12.41 12.25 12.84
CA SER A 186 11.42 11.83 11.85
C SER A 186 10.08 11.46 12.49
N VAL A 187 10.09 10.82 13.66
CA VAL A 187 8.88 10.53 14.43
C VAL A 187 8.20 11.82 14.90
N TRP A 188 8.97 12.79 15.38
CA TRP A 188 8.47 14.11 15.75
C TRP A 188 7.89 14.88 14.56
N GLU A 189 8.55 14.90 13.41
CA GLU A 189 8.05 15.55 12.19
C GLU A 189 6.71 14.95 11.75
N MET A 190 6.57 13.63 11.83
CA MET A 190 5.33 12.93 11.53
C MET A 190 4.20 13.35 12.47
N ALA A 191 4.43 13.32 13.79
CA ALA A 191 3.42 13.71 14.78
C ALA A 191 3.05 15.20 14.66
N THR A 192 4.04 16.07 14.45
CA THR A 192 3.83 17.53 14.28
C THR A 192 3.01 17.82 13.02
N SER A 193 3.28 17.12 11.92
CA SER A 193 2.50 17.27 10.69
C SER A 193 1.06 16.78 10.86
N GLU A 194 0.86 15.70 11.60
CA GLU A 194 -0.47 15.12 11.87
C GLU A 194 -1.31 16.04 12.76
N GLN A 195 -0.75 16.51 13.89
CA GLN A 195 -1.43 17.49 14.75
C GLN A 195 -1.69 18.81 14.02
N GLY A 196 -0.71 19.29 13.24
CA GLY A 196 -0.88 20.49 12.44
C GLY A 196 -2.00 20.36 11.41
N LYS A 197 -2.21 19.17 10.85
CA LYS A 197 -3.35 18.93 9.97
C LYS A 197 -4.66 18.91 10.77
N ALA A 198 -4.71 18.20 11.89
CA ALA A 198 -5.89 18.08 12.72
C ALA A 198 -6.38 19.44 13.26
N GLU A 199 -5.47 20.35 13.62
CA GLU A 199 -5.84 21.71 14.06
C GLU A 199 -6.46 22.58 12.95
N LEU A 200 -6.07 22.34 11.69
CA LEU A 200 -6.62 23.07 10.54
C LEU A 200 -7.90 22.42 10.01
N GLU A 201 -8.14 21.15 10.33
CA GLU A 201 -9.29 20.40 9.86
C GLU A 201 -10.60 21.02 10.36
N GLY A 202 -11.55 21.20 9.44
CA GLY A 202 -12.85 21.80 9.74
C GLY A 202 -12.87 23.32 9.90
N LEU A 203 -11.71 23.99 9.94
CA LEU A 203 -11.65 25.44 9.91
C LEU A 203 -12.10 26.01 8.56
N ASP A 204 -12.70 27.20 8.58
CA ASP A 204 -12.94 27.96 7.37
C ASP A 204 -11.65 28.64 6.87
N LEU A 205 -11.70 29.13 5.62
CA LEU A 205 -10.54 29.72 4.96
C LEU A 205 -9.97 30.94 5.72
N SER A 206 -10.82 31.74 6.37
CA SER A 206 -10.37 32.90 7.12
C SER A 206 -9.63 32.47 8.38
N ALA A 207 -10.17 31.49 9.11
CA ALA A 207 -9.53 30.93 10.29
C ALA A 207 -8.17 30.29 9.94
N ILE A 208 -8.08 29.54 8.83
CA ILE A 208 -6.82 28.98 8.34
C ILE A 208 -5.80 30.10 8.02
N GLU A 209 -6.21 31.18 7.36
CA GLU A 209 -5.29 32.30 7.06
C GLU A 209 -4.67 32.89 8.33
N THR A 210 -5.44 33.05 9.41
CA THR A 210 -4.92 33.59 10.68
C THR A 210 -3.82 32.73 11.30
N LYS A 211 -3.79 31.43 10.98
CA LYS A 211 -2.81 30.46 11.48
C LYS A 211 -1.53 30.42 10.66
N LYS A 212 -1.42 31.13 9.54
CA LYS A 212 -0.27 31.05 8.63
C LYS A 212 1.09 31.22 9.32
N ALA A 213 1.21 32.20 10.22
CA ALA A 213 2.45 32.46 10.95
C ALA A 213 2.85 31.32 11.91
N ASP A 214 1.87 30.54 12.39
CA ASP A 214 2.12 29.37 13.22
C ASP A 214 2.72 28.22 12.41
N TYR A 215 2.53 28.17 11.09
CA TYR A 215 2.98 27.06 10.23
C TYR A 215 4.16 27.43 9.34
N CYS A 216 4.18 28.65 8.82
CA CYS A 216 5.14 29.15 7.86
C CYS A 216 6.09 30.16 8.52
N LYS A 217 7.41 29.93 8.38
CA LYS A 217 8.43 30.95 8.65
C LYS A 217 8.73 31.69 7.35
N ASP A 218 8.93 32.99 7.42
CA ASP A 218 9.23 33.81 6.24
C ASP A 218 10.43 33.27 5.45
N GLY A 219 10.23 33.05 4.15
CA GLY A 219 11.27 32.58 3.24
C GLY A 219 11.64 31.08 3.34
N SER A 220 10.93 30.27 4.14
CA SER A 220 11.23 28.83 4.28
C SER A 220 10.00 27.95 3.99
N TYR A 221 10.13 27.05 3.01
CA TYR A 221 9.12 26.04 2.69
C TYR A 221 9.33 24.78 3.55
N SER A 222 8.93 24.86 4.82
CA SER A 222 8.99 23.74 5.77
C SER A 222 7.86 22.73 5.56
N THR A 223 8.00 21.52 6.11
CA THR A 223 6.94 20.50 6.14
C THR A 223 5.65 21.05 6.73
N ASN A 224 5.73 21.83 7.81
CA ASN A 224 4.58 22.45 8.46
C ASN A 224 3.93 23.50 7.55
N CYS A 225 4.71 24.33 6.86
CA CYS A 225 4.16 25.30 5.91
C CYS A 225 3.44 24.61 4.74
N ARG A 226 3.93 23.43 4.32
CA ARG A 226 3.24 22.60 3.32
C ARG A 226 1.89 22.09 3.84
N VAL A 227 1.78 21.69 5.11
CA VAL A 227 0.50 21.29 5.72
C VAL A 227 -0.50 22.44 5.64
N TRP A 228 -0.12 23.64 6.10
CA TRP A 228 -0.98 24.82 6.01
C TRP A 228 -1.35 25.17 4.56
N THR A 229 -0.37 25.16 3.65
CA THR A 229 -0.58 25.49 2.24
C THR A 229 -1.58 24.55 1.58
N ASN A 230 -1.52 23.25 1.90
CA ASN A 230 -2.44 22.26 1.35
C ASN A 230 -3.88 22.49 1.83
N GLU A 231 -4.08 22.67 3.13
CA GLU A 231 -5.41 22.91 3.70
C GLU A 231 -6.00 24.26 3.23
N TRP A 232 -5.18 25.31 3.21
CA TRP A 232 -5.59 26.61 2.66
C TRP A 232 -6.00 26.51 1.19
N ASN A 233 -5.21 25.81 0.37
CA ASN A 233 -5.54 25.63 -1.06
C ASN A 233 -6.84 24.84 -1.23
N GLN A 234 -7.06 23.81 -0.43
CA GLN A 234 -8.31 23.04 -0.47
C GLN A 234 -9.52 23.94 -0.16
N LYS A 235 -9.48 24.69 0.95
CA LYS A 235 -10.58 25.59 1.35
C LYS A 235 -10.77 26.77 0.39
N SER A 236 -9.67 27.27 -0.17
CA SER A 236 -9.66 28.29 -1.21
C SER A 236 -10.40 27.81 -2.46
N GLU A 237 -10.14 26.57 -2.91
CA GLU A 237 -10.84 25.97 -4.04
C GLU A 237 -12.31 25.65 -3.75
N GLU A 238 -12.67 25.27 -2.52
CA GLU A 238 -14.07 25.13 -2.10
C GLU A 238 -14.83 26.45 -2.22
N LEU A 239 -14.26 27.56 -1.74
CA LEU A 239 -14.87 28.90 -1.84
C LEU A 239 -14.97 29.37 -3.31
N ILE A 240 -13.94 29.13 -4.13
CA ILE A 240 -13.99 29.43 -5.56
C ILE A 240 -15.14 28.68 -6.21
N LYS A 241 -15.28 27.37 -5.96
CA LYS A 241 -16.39 26.57 -6.50
C LYS A 241 -17.76 27.10 -6.06
N HIS A 242 -17.88 27.52 -4.80
CA HIS A 242 -19.10 28.14 -4.32
C HIS A 242 -19.43 29.43 -5.11
N PHE A 243 -18.45 30.32 -5.31
CA PHE A 243 -18.63 31.50 -6.17
C PHE A 243 -18.88 31.17 -7.65
N LEU A 244 -18.47 30.01 -8.15
CA LEU A 244 -18.82 29.59 -9.52
C LEU A 244 -20.27 29.14 -9.66
N ASN A 245 -20.89 28.67 -8.57
CA ASN A 245 -22.24 28.12 -8.58
C ASN A 245 -23.30 29.08 -8.04
N GLU A 246 -22.93 30.00 -7.14
CA GLU A 246 -23.85 30.94 -6.49
C GLU A 246 -23.59 32.38 -6.98
N ASP A 247 -24.32 32.79 -8.03
CA ASP A 247 -24.16 34.09 -8.70
C ASP A 247 -24.29 35.27 -7.74
N GLU A 248 -25.33 35.28 -6.91
CA GLU A 248 -25.61 36.38 -5.99
C GLU A 248 -24.45 36.58 -5.00
N ILE A 249 -23.97 35.48 -4.39
CA ILE A 249 -22.89 35.49 -3.42
C ILE A 249 -21.59 35.95 -4.07
N PHE A 250 -21.30 35.48 -5.29
CA PHE A 250 -20.14 35.92 -6.06
C PHE A 250 -20.18 37.42 -6.37
N VAL A 251 -21.29 37.93 -6.92
CA VAL A 251 -21.44 39.34 -7.29
C VAL A 251 -21.32 40.24 -6.07
N GLN A 252 -21.99 39.90 -4.97
CA GLN A 252 -21.91 40.66 -3.71
C GLN A 252 -20.47 40.70 -3.18
N THR A 253 -19.79 39.54 -3.12
CA THR A 253 -18.42 39.46 -2.59
C THR A 253 -17.44 40.22 -3.48
N TYR A 254 -17.50 40.03 -4.80
CA TYR A 254 -16.64 40.72 -5.75
C TYR A 254 -16.81 42.24 -5.67
N ASN A 255 -18.05 42.72 -5.65
CA ASN A 255 -18.34 44.16 -5.56
C ASN A 255 -17.91 44.75 -4.21
N SER A 256 -18.00 43.99 -3.13
CA SER A 256 -17.46 44.40 -1.82
C SER A 256 -15.93 44.55 -1.88
N CYS A 257 -15.22 43.60 -2.48
CA CYS A 257 -13.77 43.68 -2.68
C CYS A 257 -13.37 44.88 -3.54
N LEU A 258 -14.09 45.14 -4.64
CA LEU A 258 -13.85 46.32 -5.48
C LEU A 258 -14.05 47.62 -4.70
N THR A 259 -15.06 47.67 -3.83
CA THR A 259 -15.31 48.87 -3.00
C THR A 259 -14.15 49.18 -2.08
N GLU A 260 -13.56 48.17 -1.43
CA GLU A 260 -12.37 48.36 -0.59
C GLU A 260 -11.14 48.77 -1.42
N ILE A 261 -10.96 48.17 -2.60
CA ILE A 261 -9.89 48.55 -3.53
C ILE A 261 -10.04 50.02 -3.97
N ASP A 262 -11.25 50.44 -4.33
CA ASP A 262 -11.52 51.81 -4.79
C ASP A 262 -11.30 52.84 -3.67
N LYS A 263 -11.61 52.51 -2.41
CA LYS A 263 -11.24 53.35 -1.25
C LYS A 263 -9.73 53.57 -1.16
N ILE A 264 -8.92 52.53 -1.38
CA ILE A 264 -7.45 52.65 -1.38
C ILE A 264 -6.99 53.51 -2.56
N ARG A 265 -7.52 53.28 -3.76
CA ARG A 265 -7.17 54.04 -4.97
C ARG A 265 -7.45 55.54 -4.82
N GLN A 266 -8.53 55.90 -4.12
CA GLN A 266 -8.96 57.27 -3.85
C GLN A 266 -8.31 57.90 -2.60
N SER A 267 -7.54 57.13 -1.82
CA SER A 267 -6.83 57.65 -0.66
C SER A 267 -5.71 58.62 -1.04
N ASN A 268 -5.34 59.52 -0.11
CA ASN A 268 -4.24 60.48 -0.29
C ASN A 268 -2.84 59.85 -0.12
N GLY A 269 -2.74 58.52 -0.07
CA GLY A 269 -1.46 57.81 0.05
C GLY A 269 -0.59 57.98 -1.20
N SER A 270 0.71 57.78 -1.00
CA SER A 270 1.68 57.64 -2.09
C SER A 270 1.29 56.52 -3.06
N TRP A 271 1.91 56.49 -4.24
CA TRP A 271 1.69 55.41 -5.20
C TRP A 271 2.03 54.04 -4.60
N ASP A 272 3.15 53.93 -3.86
CA ASP A 272 3.57 52.67 -3.22
C ASP A 272 2.57 52.20 -2.16
N GLU A 273 2.10 53.10 -1.28
CA GLU A 273 1.11 52.77 -0.25
C GLU A 273 -0.20 52.26 -0.87
N ARG A 274 -0.67 52.91 -1.95
CA ARG A 274 -1.87 52.48 -2.66
C ARG A 274 -1.68 51.15 -3.37
N HIS A 275 -0.54 50.95 -4.00
CA HIS A 275 -0.21 49.68 -4.67
C HIS A 275 -0.15 48.52 -3.68
N GLN A 276 0.54 48.72 -2.54
CA GLN A 276 0.66 47.70 -1.51
C GLN A 276 -0.69 47.42 -0.82
N GLY A 277 -1.49 48.45 -0.59
CA GLY A 277 -2.85 48.31 -0.07
C GLY A 277 -3.76 47.52 -1.01
N GLU A 278 -3.77 47.86 -2.30
CA GLU A 278 -4.55 47.12 -3.32
C GLU A 278 -4.08 45.66 -3.43
N SER A 279 -2.76 45.44 -3.46
CA SER A 279 -2.18 44.10 -3.47
C SER A 279 -2.64 43.30 -2.25
N THR A 280 -2.62 43.90 -1.06
CA THR A 280 -3.03 43.23 0.19
C THR A 280 -4.48 42.78 0.12
N ILE A 281 -5.39 43.62 -0.37
CA ILE A 281 -6.80 43.21 -0.56
C ILE A 281 -6.87 42.05 -1.55
N ARG A 282 -6.23 42.16 -2.71
CA ARG A 282 -6.31 41.15 -3.78
C ARG A 282 -5.72 39.80 -3.39
N THR A 283 -4.70 39.77 -2.53
CA THR A 283 -4.06 38.52 -2.10
C THR A 283 -4.76 37.85 -0.92
N ASN A 284 -5.68 38.55 -0.25
CA ASN A 284 -6.38 38.03 0.92
C ASN A 284 -7.75 37.45 0.57
N SER A 285 -8.18 36.48 1.37
CA SER A 285 -9.54 35.95 1.32
C SER A 285 -10.56 37.01 1.80
N PRO A 286 -11.75 37.11 1.18
CA PRO A 286 -12.25 36.29 0.07
C PRO A 286 -11.91 36.85 -1.33
N CYS A 287 -11.22 37.99 -1.42
CA CYS A 287 -11.01 38.70 -2.68
C CYS A 287 -10.15 37.90 -3.66
N LEU A 288 -9.10 37.23 -3.19
CA LEU A 288 -8.31 36.34 -4.05
C LEU A 288 -9.18 35.25 -4.72
N GLN A 289 -10.12 34.68 -3.97
CA GLN A 289 -11.03 33.65 -4.48
C GLN A 289 -12.06 34.25 -5.44
N ALA A 290 -12.58 35.44 -5.15
CA ALA A 290 -13.49 36.15 -6.06
C ALA A 290 -12.79 36.54 -7.37
N GLU A 291 -11.53 36.99 -7.35
CA GLU A 291 -10.74 37.26 -8.56
C GLU A 291 -10.48 35.99 -9.39
N ARG A 292 -10.16 34.87 -8.73
CA ARG A 292 -10.02 33.57 -9.39
C ARG A 292 -11.34 33.09 -10.00
N ALA A 293 -12.46 33.25 -9.28
CA ALA A 293 -13.80 32.91 -9.77
C ALA A 293 -14.19 33.79 -10.97
N TYR A 294 -13.92 35.10 -10.94
CA TYR A 294 -14.13 36.02 -12.06
C TYR A 294 -13.43 35.53 -13.34
N THR A 295 -12.16 35.15 -13.20
CA THR A 295 -11.36 34.64 -14.32
C THR A 295 -11.91 33.31 -14.84
N ARG A 296 -12.26 32.37 -13.94
CA ARG A 296 -12.82 31.06 -14.30
C ARG A 296 -14.24 31.13 -14.89
N ARG A 297 -15.00 32.19 -14.58
CA ARG A 297 -16.28 32.52 -15.23
C ARG A 297 -16.12 33.10 -16.64
N GLY A 298 -14.88 33.33 -17.12
CA GLY A 298 -14.63 33.89 -18.44
C GLY A 298 -14.90 35.39 -18.54
N MET A 299 -14.92 36.11 -17.43
CA MET A 299 -15.22 37.55 -17.39
C MET A 299 -14.01 38.43 -17.78
N GLY A 300 -12.87 37.81 -18.12
CA GLY A 300 -11.63 38.45 -18.53
C GLY A 300 -10.47 38.18 -17.56
N TYR A 301 -9.30 38.76 -17.87
CA TYR A 301 -8.07 38.57 -17.10
C TYR A 301 -7.75 39.70 -16.11
N ASP A 302 -8.61 40.72 -16.06
CA ASP A 302 -8.36 41.96 -15.33
C ASP A 302 -9.53 42.25 -14.35
N PRO A 303 -9.57 41.54 -13.22
CA PRO A 303 -10.60 41.69 -12.20
C PRO A 303 -10.49 43.06 -11.50
N TYR A 304 -11.56 43.45 -10.81
CA TYR A 304 -11.65 44.69 -10.03
C TYR A 304 -11.46 45.99 -10.82
N LYS A 305 -11.90 45.99 -12.09
CA LYS A 305 -12.00 47.20 -12.92
C LYS A 305 -13.37 47.87 -12.93
N ARG A 306 -14.42 47.10 -12.69
CA ARG A 306 -15.81 47.57 -12.70
C ARG A 306 -16.67 46.68 -11.82
N TYR A 307 -17.73 47.27 -11.28
CA TYR A 307 -18.79 46.54 -10.58
C TYR A 307 -19.50 45.59 -11.55
N ILE A 308 -19.89 44.43 -11.03
CA ILE A 308 -20.76 43.47 -11.73
C ILE A 308 -22.20 43.87 -11.43
N ALA A 309 -23.04 43.97 -12.46
CA ALA A 309 -24.47 44.23 -12.29
C ALA A 309 -25.14 43.04 -11.59
N GLN A 310 -26.05 43.33 -10.65
CA GLN A 310 -26.93 42.35 -10.04
C GLN A 310 -28.07 41.98 -10.99
#